data_AF-A0A3M1F5K3-F1
#
_entry.id   AF-A0A3M1F5K3-F1
#
_cell.length_a   1.000
_cell.length_b   1.000
_cell.length_c   1.000
_cell.angle_alpha   90.00
_cell.angle_beta   90.00
_cell.angle_gamma   90.00
#
_symmetry.space_group_name_H-M   'P 1'
#
loop_
_entity.id
_entity.type
_entity.pdbx_description
1 polymer ?
#
loop_
_entity_poly.entity_id
_entity_poly.type
_entity_poly.pdbx_seq_one_letter_code
_entity_poly.pdbx_strand_id
1 'polypeptide(L)'
;ISRKEIKKPDEFITTMAKLVAFYREHRQPVLVVSGGIVAIVVIVTLVSWWRSYVENQARKALDMALVIYNAPVAEQAGAGGEGISGITFPTEREKYEKALAKLEEVVEEYGSTASGKLALFYKGNVLYNLGRYDPKFYDEAIETYKRYAYEIRDDSVLWAYNGIGYAYEAKEDFSEAITWYQKILDYPKENPWQQEAYLNIARCYRKKEKPELAVSAYEGYLKNYPTGSKADEVQRLIQELREEIEGGENPNQPPTLPEVEIRERRGGDQ
;
A
#
# COMPACT_ATOMS: atom_id res chain seq x y z
N ILE A 1 -25.72 62.91 6.86
CA ILE A 1 -25.67 61.48 6.48
C ILE A 1 -26.67 61.25 5.35
N SER A 2 -26.19 60.64 4.27
CA SER A 2 -26.62 60.78 2.88
C SER A 2 -27.93 60.04 2.54
N ARG A 3 -28.84 60.72 1.83
CA ARG A 3 -29.98 60.16 1.09
C ARG A 3 -29.52 59.47 -0.21
N LYS A 4 -28.68 58.45 -0.12
CA LYS A 4 -28.36 57.55 -1.24
C LYS A 4 -28.30 56.14 -0.67
N GLU A 5 -29.38 55.37 -0.87
CA GLU A 5 -29.39 53.88 -0.96
C GLU A 5 -30.80 53.25 -0.93
N ILE A 6 -31.85 54.00 -1.33
CA ILE A 6 -33.18 53.40 -1.58
C ILE A 6 -33.67 53.82 -2.97
N LYS A 7 -32.97 53.35 -4.00
CA LYS A 7 -33.51 53.08 -5.33
C LYS A 7 -33.15 51.60 -5.53
N LYS A 8 -34.05 50.64 -5.80
CA LYS A 8 -34.98 50.62 -6.93
C LYS A 8 -36.09 49.54 -6.72
N PRO A 9 -37.21 49.85 -6.07
CA PRO A 9 -38.38 48.96 -6.09
C PRO A 9 -38.92 48.75 -7.51
N ASP A 10 -38.87 49.76 -8.38
CA ASP A 10 -39.33 49.66 -9.78
C ASP A 10 -38.53 48.68 -10.63
N GLU A 11 -37.22 48.57 -10.43
CA GLU A 11 -36.38 47.64 -11.21
C GLU A 11 -36.67 46.18 -10.81
N PHE A 12 -36.90 45.93 -9.52
CA PHE A 12 -37.34 44.63 -9.02
C PHE A 12 -38.75 44.29 -9.54
N ILE A 13 -39.72 45.21 -9.40
CA ILE A 13 -41.10 45.02 -9.87
C ILE A 13 -41.12 44.78 -11.39
N THR A 14 -40.33 45.52 -12.16
CA THR A 14 -40.22 45.35 -13.62
C THR A 14 -39.58 44.02 -13.98
N THR A 15 -38.52 43.61 -13.28
CA THR A 15 -37.87 42.30 -13.50
C THR A 15 -38.82 41.15 -13.17
N MET A 16 -39.58 41.26 -12.08
CA MET A 16 -40.61 40.29 -11.70
C MET A 16 -41.76 40.26 -12.70
N ALA A 17 -42.23 41.40 -13.19
CA ALA A 17 -43.27 41.47 -14.21
C ALA A 17 -42.83 40.80 -15.52
N LYS A 18 -41.57 41.02 -15.94
CA LYS A 18 -40.98 40.35 -17.11
C LYS A 18 -40.85 38.84 -16.91
N LEU A 19 -40.44 38.39 -15.72
CA LEU A 19 -40.37 36.96 -15.37
C LEU A 19 -41.75 36.29 -15.39
N VAL A 20 -42.77 36.95 -14.84
CA VAL A 20 -44.16 36.45 -14.85
C VAL A 20 -44.71 36.41 -16.27
N ALA A 21 -44.48 37.45 -17.07
CA ALA A 21 -44.88 37.48 -18.48
C ALA A 21 -44.20 36.34 -19.27
N PHE A 22 -42.88 36.17 -19.10
CA PHE A 22 -42.11 35.09 -19.71
C PHE A 22 -42.63 33.72 -19.30
N TYR A 23 -42.88 33.48 -18.01
CA TYR A 23 -43.42 32.21 -17.51
C TYR A 23 -44.80 31.92 -18.09
N ARG A 24 -45.66 32.94 -18.21
CA ARG A 24 -47.01 32.78 -18.75
C ARG A 24 -46.99 32.44 -20.24
N GLU A 25 -46.12 33.08 -21.00
CA GLU A 25 -45.91 32.85 -22.43
C GLU A 25 -45.23 31.49 -22.71
N HIS A 26 -44.28 31.09 -21.87
CA HIS A 26 -43.46 29.89 -22.04
C HIS A 26 -43.78 28.77 -21.03
N ARG A 27 -45.01 28.71 -20.50
CA ARG A 27 -45.38 27.80 -19.40
C ARG A 27 -45.05 26.34 -19.68
N GLN A 28 -45.37 25.84 -20.88
CA GLN A 28 -45.14 24.43 -21.24
C GLN A 28 -43.63 24.10 -21.31
N PRO A 29 -42.80 24.84 -22.08
CA PRO A 29 -41.34 24.68 -22.04
C PRO A 29 -40.75 24.79 -20.62
N VAL A 30 -41.17 25.78 -19.83
CA VAL A 30 -40.64 25.97 -18.47
C VAL A 30 -40.99 24.80 -17.56
N LEU A 31 -42.22 24.28 -17.62
CA LEU A 31 -42.64 23.11 -16.83
C LEU A 31 -41.86 21.85 -17.23
N VAL A 32 -41.64 21.63 -18.53
CA VAL A 32 -40.85 20.49 -19.03
C VAL A 32 -39.40 20.59 -18.54
N VAL A 33 -38.78 21.76 -18.65
CA VAL A 33 -37.41 21.99 -18.17
C VAL A 33 -37.34 21.82 -16.65
N SER A 34 -38.27 22.40 -15.88
CA SER A 34 -38.28 22.25 -14.42
C SER A 34 -38.52 20.80 -13.98
N GLY A 35 -39.40 20.08 -14.68
CA GLY A 35 -39.66 18.66 -14.43
C GLY A 35 -38.42 17.81 -14.74
N GLY A 36 -37.72 18.12 -15.83
CA GLY A 36 -36.44 17.49 -16.17
C GLY A 36 -35.37 17.71 -15.11
N ILE A 37 -35.23 18.94 -14.60
CA ILE A 37 -34.28 19.25 -13.51
C ILE A 37 -34.62 18.46 -12.25
N VAL A 38 -35.90 18.45 -11.84
CA VAL A 38 -36.34 17.69 -10.66
C VAL A 38 -36.07 16.19 -10.84
N ALA A 39 -36.36 15.63 -12.02
CA ALA A 39 -36.07 14.23 -12.31
C ALA A 39 -34.57 13.91 -12.22
N ILE A 40 -33.69 14.78 -12.76
CA ILE A 40 -32.24 14.63 -12.65
C ILE A 40 -31.81 14.67 -11.18
N VAL A 41 -32.30 15.63 -10.39
CA VAL A 41 -31.97 15.72 -8.96
C VAL A 41 -32.39 14.45 -8.22
N VAL A 42 -33.59 13.92 -8.48
CA VAL A 42 -34.07 12.66 -7.89
C VAL A 42 -33.19 11.48 -8.30
N ILE A 43 -32.80 11.39 -9.57
CA ILE A 43 -31.90 10.32 -10.05
C ILE A 43 -30.55 10.42 -9.34
N VAL A 44 -29.96 11.62 -9.26
CA VAL A 44 -28.67 11.84 -8.61
C VAL A 44 -28.73 11.48 -7.12
N THR A 45 -29.79 11.86 -6.40
CA THR A 45 -29.93 11.51 -4.98
C THR A 45 -30.14 10.01 -4.77
N LEU A 46 -30.96 9.36 -5.60
CA LEU A 46 -31.16 7.90 -5.53
C LEU A 46 -29.86 7.14 -5.84
N VAL A 47 -29.12 7.55 -6.87
CA VAL A 47 -27.82 6.96 -7.22
C VAL A 47 -26.80 7.20 -6.11
N SER A 48 -26.75 8.40 -5.55
CA SER A 48 -25.85 8.72 -4.42
C SER A 48 -26.20 7.87 -3.20
N TRP A 49 -27.48 7.77 -2.85
CA TRP A 49 -27.94 6.96 -1.73
C TRP A 49 -27.63 5.47 -1.94
N TRP A 50 -27.88 4.94 -3.13
CA TRP A 50 -27.52 3.57 -3.49
C TRP A 50 -26.01 3.31 -3.38
N ARG A 51 -25.17 4.21 -3.93
CA ARG A 51 -23.71 4.09 -3.82
C ARG A 51 -23.25 4.12 -2.37
N SER A 52 -23.79 5.02 -1.55
CA SER A 52 -23.49 5.08 -0.11
C SER A 52 -23.96 3.81 0.61
N TYR A 53 -25.12 3.26 0.24
CA TYR A 53 -25.61 2.01 0.80
C TYR A 53 -24.67 0.83 0.49
N VAL A 54 -24.27 0.67 -0.78
CA VAL A 54 -23.35 -0.39 -1.20
C VAL A 54 -21.97 -0.23 -0.57
N GLU A 55 -21.42 0.99 -0.53
CA GLU A 55 -20.15 1.28 0.16
C GLU A 55 -20.22 0.94 1.66
N ASN A 56 -21.34 1.21 2.34
CA ASN A 56 -21.49 0.87 3.75
C ASN A 56 -21.53 -0.65 3.99
N GLN A 57 -22.09 -1.44 3.06
CA GLN A 57 -22.05 -2.90 3.15
C GLN A 57 -20.64 -3.42 2.89
N ALA A 58 -19.98 -2.91 1.85
CA ALA A 58 -18.60 -3.24 1.52
C ALA A 58 -17.65 -2.98 2.69
N ARG A 59 -17.84 -1.84 3.38
CA ARG A 59 -17.05 -1.47 4.56
C ARG A 59 -17.21 -2.47 5.70
N LYS A 60 -18.45 -2.85 6.04
CA LYS A 60 -18.69 -3.85 7.09
C LYS A 60 -18.08 -5.20 6.75
N ALA A 61 -18.18 -5.62 5.49
CA ALA A 61 -17.60 -6.86 5.01
C ALA A 61 -16.06 -6.81 5.09
N LEU A 62 -15.45 -5.69 4.68
CA LEU A 62 -14.02 -5.45 4.85
C LEU A 62 -13.61 -5.46 6.32
N ASP A 63 -14.32 -4.75 7.20
CA ASP A 63 -14.04 -4.71 8.63
C ASP A 63 -14.01 -6.12 9.24
N MET A 64 -14.97 -6.99 8.88
CA MET A 64 -14.96 -8.40 9.31
C MET A 64 -13.71 -9.14 8.81
N ALA A 65 -13.31 -8.92 7.56
CA ALA A 65 -12.10 -9.54 7.00
C ALA A 65 -10.84 -9.05 7.73
N LEU A 66 -10.79 -7.76 8.10
CA LEU A 66 -9.67 -7.15 8.83
C LEU A 66 -9.61 -7.58 10.30
N VAL A 67 -10.75 -7.85 10.93
CA VAL A 67 -10.78 -8.46 12.27
C VAL A 67 -10.09 -9.83 12.23
N ILE A 68 -10.36 -10.65 11.22
CA ILE A 68 -9.72 -11.96 11.04
C ILE A 68 -8.22 -11.78 10.75
N TYR A 69 -7.87 -10.90 9.82
CA TYR A 69 -6.48 -10.64 9.44
C TYR A 69 -5.60 -10.23 10.64
N ASN A 70 -6.14 -9.39 11.54
CA ASN A 70 -5.45 -8.88 12.72
C ASN A 70 -5.68 -9.74 13.98
N ALA A 71 -6.38 -10.86 13.88
CA ALA A 71 -6.63 -11.72 15.04
C ALA A 71 -5.32 -12.33 15.58
N PRO A 72 -5.16 -12.46 16.91
CA PRO A 72 -3.99 -13.10 17.48
C PRO A 72 -4.03 -14.62 17.27
N VAL A 73 -2.84 -15.22 17.21
CA VAL A 73 -2.68 -16.68 17.26
C VAL A 73 -2.68 -17.14 18.72
N ALA A 74 -3.37 -18.25 19.00
CA ALA A 74 -3.69 -18.71 20.35
C ALA A 74 -2.45 -18.87 21.25
N GLU A 75 -1.31 -19.29 20.70
CA GLU A 75 -0.05 -19.41 21.43
C GLU A 75 0.49 -18.06 21.92
N GLN A 76 0.27 -16.99 21.15
CA GLN A 76 0.66 -15.62 21.51
C GLN A 76 -0.37 -14.92 22.41
N ALA A 77 -1.62 -15.40 22.42
CA ALA A 77 -2.71 -14.79 23.17
C ALA A 77 -2.62 -15.05 24.69
N GLY A 78 -1.99 -16.14 25.13
CA GLY A 78 -1.99 -16.53 26.55
C GLY A 78 -3.41 -16.71 27.12
N ALA A 79 -3.52 -17.15 28.38
CA ALA A 79 -4.81 -17.44 29.04
C ALA A 79 -5.70 -16.20 29.33
N GLY A 80 -5.47 -15.07 28.66
CA GLY A 80 -6.24 -13.83 28.80
C GLY A 80 -6.20 -12.92 27.59
N GLY A 81 -5.76 -13.41 26.42
CA GLY A 81 -5.72 -12.63 25.20
C GLY A 81 -7.11 -12.48 24.60
N GLU A 82 -7.88 -11.51 25.11
CA GLU A 82 -9.02 -10.99 24.38
C GLU A 82 -8.49 -10.33 23.10
N GLY A 83 -8.48 -11.10 22.01
CA GLY A 83 -8.34 -10.55 20.67
C GLY A 83 -9.40 -9.47 20.45
N ILE A 84 -9.17 -8.58 19.49
CA ILE A 84 -9.97 -7.36 19.22
C ILE A 84 -11.48 -7.67 19.01
N SER A 85 -11.89 -8.94 18.91
CA SER A 85 -13.29 -9.38 18.96
C SER A 85 -13.48 -10.79 19.58
N GLY A 86 -12.57 -11.26 20.44
CA GLY A 86 -12.63 -12.62 21.02
C GLY A 86 -12.37 -13.77 20.04
N ILE A 87 -12.00 -13.47 18.79
CA ILE A 87 -11.60 -14.46 17.78
C ILE A 87 -10.09 -14.69 17.89
N THR A 88 -9.70 -15.96 17.95
CA THR A 88 -8.29 -16.41 17.92
C THR A 88 -8.16 -17.55 16.91
N PHE A 89 -6.96 -17.75 16.38
CA PHE A 89 -6.67 -18.85 15.46
C PHE A 89 -5.58 -19.77 16.01
N PRO A 90 -5.65 -21.08 15.74
CA PRO A 90 -4.59 -22.02 16.11
C PRO A 90 -3.24 -21.70 15.47
N THR A 91 -3.23 -21.23 14.22
CA THR A 91 -2.01 -20.93 13.46
C THR A 91 -2.15 -19.67 12.61
N GLU A 92 -1.02 -19.03 12.30
CA GLU A 92 -0.95 -17.91 11.36
C GLU A 92 -1.50 -18.31 9.99
N ARG A 93 -1.18 -19.51 9.51
CA ARG A 93 -1.66 -20.02 8.23
C ARG A 93 -3.19 -20.06 8.16
N GLU A 94 -3.82 -20.67 9.15
CA GLU A 94 -5.29 -20.77 9.19
C GLU A 94 -5.95 -19.40 9.27
N LYS A 95 -5.40 -18.48 10.08
CA LYS A 95 -5.84 -17.08 10.14
C LYS A 95 -5.83 -16.44 8.76
N TYR A 96 -4.72 -16.56 8.03
CA TYR A 96 -4.58 -15.96 6.71
C TYR A 96 -5.47 -16.64 5.66
N GLU A 97 -5.66 -17.96 5.70
CA GLU A 97 -6.61 -18.66 4.81
C GLU A 97 -8.06 -18.19 5.04
N LYS A 98 -8.45 -17.96 6.30
CA LYS A 98 -9.77 -17.40 6.64
C LYS A 98 -9.91 -15.93 6.23
N ALA A 99 -8.88 -15.12 6.44
CA ALA A 99 -8.86 -13.73 5.99
C ALA A 99 -8.96 -13.66 4.45
N LEU A 100 -8.26 -14.54 3.74
CA LEU A 100 -8.27 -14.62 2.28
C LEU A 100 -9.69 -14.85 1.77
N ALA A 101 -10.38 -15.85 2.30
CA ALA A 101 -11.76 -16.15 1.90
C ALA A 101 -12.70 -14.94 2.09
N LYS A 102 -12.58 -14.22 3.22
CA LYS A 102 -13.39 -13.02 3.45
C LYS A 102 -13.03 -11.84 2.55
N LEU A 103 -11.75 -11.65 2.26
CA LEU A 103 -11.32 -10.61 1.33
C LEU A 103 -11.76 -10.93 -0.11
N GLU A 104 -11.81 -12.20 -0.49
CA GLU A 104 -12.32 -12.64 -1.79
C GLU A 104 -13.81 -12.34 -1.95
N GLU A 105 -14.63 -12.65 -0.95
CA GLU A 105 -16.04 -12.24 -0.92
C GLU A 105 -16.18 -10.72 -1.12
N VAL A 106 -15.36 -9.92 -0.45
CA VAL A 106 -15.41 -8.45 -0.56
C VAL A 106 -15.03 -7.96 -1.96
N VAL A 107 -13.99 -8.55 -2.56
CA VAL A 107 -13.52 -8.16 -3.90
C VAL A 107 -14.52 -8.57 -4.98
N GLU A 108 -15.17 -9.72 -4.83
CA GLU A 108 -16.17 -10.23 -5.78
C GLU A 108 -17.47 -9.42 -5.71
N GLU A 109 -18.02 -9.20 -4.52
CA GLU A 109 -19.30 -8.51 -4.35
C GLU A 109 -19.18 -6.99 -4.46
N TYR A 110 -18.07 -6.41 -3.98
CA TYR A 110 -17.94 -4.96 -3.78
C TYR A 110 -16.73 -4.35 -4.50
N GLY A 111 -16.08 -5.04 -5.44
CA GLY A 111 -14.85 -4.57 -6.10
C GLY A 111 -14.91 -3.17 -6.72
N SER A 112 -16.10 -2.66 -7.07
CA SER A 112 -16.28 -1.29 -7.60
C SER A 112 -16.25 -0.18 -6.53
N THR A 113 -16.40 -0.55 -5.25
CA THR A 113 -16.45 0.37 -4.11
C THR A 113 -15.05 0.75 -3.63
N ALA A 114 -14.93 1.76 -2.76
CA ALA A 114 -13.63 2.11 -2.18
C ALA A 114 -13.11 0.99 -1.27
N SER A 115 -14.02 0.38 -0.50
CA SER A 115 -13.71 -0.73 0.39
C SER A 115 -13.32 -2.00 -0.38
N GLY A 116 -13.97 -2.30 -1.52
CA GLY A 116 -13.59 -3.41 -2.40
C GLY A 116 -12.21 -3.26 -3.02
N LYS A 117 -11.85 -2.03 -3.43
CA LYS A 117 -10.49 -1.73 -3.88
C LYS A 117 -9.48 -1.88 -2.77
N LEU A 118 -9.76 -1.36 -1.58
CA LEU A 118 -8.88 -1.50 -0.42
C LEU A 118 -8.71 -2.98 -0.02
N ALA A 119 -9.74 -3.80 -0.17
CA ALA A 119 -9.67 -5.23 0.06
C ALA A 119 -8.62 -5.93 -0.82
N LEU A 120 -8.34 -5.44 -2.03
CA LEU A 120 -7.25 -5.97 -2.86
C LEU A 120 -5.89 -5.79 -2.18
N PHE A 121 -5.61 -4.63 -1.58
CA PHE A 121 -4.35 -4.41 -0.88
C PHE A 121 -4.17 -5.41 0.28
N TYR A 122 -5.21 -5.58 1.11
CA TYR A 122 -5.16 -6.54 2.20
C TYR A 122 -5.12 -7.99 1.71
N LYS A 123 -5.78 -8.31 0.59
CA LYS A 123 -5.67 -9.62 -0.07
C LYS A 123 -4.22 -9.88 -0.48
N GLY A 124 -3.54 -8.90 -1.06
CA GLY A 124 -2.11 -8.97 -1.37
C GLY A 124 -1.26 -9.26 -0.13
N ASN A 125 -1.52 -8.57 0.99
CA ASN A 125 -0.80 -8.82 2.25
C ASN A 125 -1.01 -10.24 2.77
N VAL A 126 -2.25 -10.74 2.71
CA VAL A 126 -2.59 -12.10 3.11
C VAL A 126 -1.88 -13.13 2.23
N LEU A 127 -1.92 -12.95 0.91
CA LEU A 127 -1.24 -13.82 -0.04
C LEU A 127 0.27 -13.82 0.17
N TYR A 128 0.88 -12.65 0.40
CA TYR A 128 2.29 -12.54 0.72
C TYR A 128 2.67 -13.34 1.98
N ASN A 129 1.86 -13.25 3.05
CA ASN A 129 2.10 -14.04 4.26
C ASN A 129 1.90 -15.55 4.02
N LEU A 130 0.91 -15.94 3.20
CA LEU A 130 0.70 -17.33 2.81
C LEU A 130 1.83 -17.88 1.93
N GLY A 131 2.54 -17.00 1.20
CA GLY A 131 3.71 -17.33 0.38
C GLY A 131 4.83 -18.01 1.17
N ARG A 132 4.92 -17.76 2.48
CA ARG A 132 5.87 -18.44 3.38
C ARG A 132 5.60 -19.94 3.52
N TYR A 133 4.37 -20.37 3.28
CA TYR A 133 3.95 -21.78 3.33
C TYR A 133 3.86 -22.43 1.95
N ASP A 134 3.51 -21.65 0.93
CA ASP A 134 3.43 -22.08 -0.46
C ASP A 134 3.85 -20.93 -1.40
N PRO A 135 5.05 -21.01 -2.01
CA PRO A 135 5.61 -19.91 -2.81
C PRO A 135 4.72 -19.41 -3.96
N LYS A 136 3.74 -20.19 -4.42
CA LYS A 136 2.80 -19.75 -5.46
C LYS A 136 2.04 -18.49 -5.05
N PHE A 137 1.79 -18.31 -3.75
CA PHE A 137 1.04 -17.16 -3.26
C PHE A 137 1.82 -15.85 -3.37
N TYR A 138 3.15 -15.89 -3.51
CA TYR A 138 3.91 -14.69 -3.83
C TYR A 138 3.56 -14.15 -5.22
N ASP A 139 3.37 -15.02 -6.21
CA ASP A 139 2.91 -14.61 -7.55
C ASP A 139 1.50 -14.03 -7.51
N GLU A 140 0.60 -14.68 -6.78
CA GLU A 140 -0.77 -14.17 -6.59
C GLU A 140 -0.77 -12.82 -5.84
N ALA A 141 0.11 -12.63 -4.86
CA ALA A 141 0.26 -11.37 -4.13
C ALA A 141 0.71 -10.26 -5.08
N ILE A 142 1.73 -10.50 -5.90
CA ILE A 142 2.25 -9.54 -6.89
C ILE A 142 1.13 -9.09 -7.84
N GLU A 143 0.38 -10.03 -8.42
CA GLU A 143 -0.70 -9.70 -9.36
C GLU A 143 -1.86 -8.97 -8.66
N THR A 144 -2.17 -9.35 -7.41
CA THR A 144 -3.18 -8.67 -6.61
C THR A 144 -2.79 -7.23 -6.28
N TYR A 145 -1.54 -6.98 -5.89
CA TYR A 145 -1.04 -5.62 -5.66
C TYR A 145 -0.97 -4.80 -6.95
N LYS A 146 -0.57 -5.39 -8.08
CA LYS A 146 -0.61 -4.71 -9.39
C LYS A 146 -2.03 -4.29 -9.76
N ARG A 147 -3.02 -5.16 -9.51
CA ARG A 147 -4.43 -4.81 -9.70
C ARG A 147 -4.85 -3.65 -8.80
N TYR A 148 -4.50 -3.68 -7.51
CA TYR A 148 -4.75 -2.56 -6.60
C TYR A 148 -4.12 -1.26 -7.11
N ALA A 149 -2.84 -1.29 -7.49
CA ALA A 149 -2.14 -0.13 -8.05
C ALA A 149 -2.81 0.42 -9.32
N TYR A 150 -3.36 -0.45 -10.16
CA TYR A 150 -4.10 -0.07 -11.36
C TYR A 150 -5.47 0.55 -11.07
N GLU A 151 -6.12 0.20 -9.97
CA GLU A 151 -7.47 0.66 -9.63
C GLU A 151 -7.52 1.95 -8.79
N ILE A 152 -6.39 2.30 -8.16
CA ILE A 152 -6.22 3.46 -7.28
C ILE A 152 -5.63 4.66 -8.02
N ARG A 153 -5.96 5.88 -7.58
CA ARG A 153 -5.52 7.15 -8.20
C ARG A 153 -4.91 8.13 -7.20
N ASP A 154 -4.64 7.67 -5.99
CA ASP A 154 -4.05 8.45 -4.91
C ASP A 154 -2.71 7.86 -4.45
N ASP A 155 -2.11 8.47 -3.43
CA ASP A 155 -0.77 8.16 -2.95
C ASP A 155 -0.68 6.76 -2.30
N SER A 156 -1.80 6.08 -2.02
CA SER A 156 -1.80 4.70 -1.50
C SER A 156 -1.32 3.65 -2.51
N VAL A 157 -1.14 4.03 -3.79
CA VAL A 157 -0.42 3.22 -4.78
C VAL A 157 0.98 2.79 -4.30
N LEU A 158 1.62 3.62 -3.46
CA LEU A 158 2.93 3.35 -2.89
C LEU A 158 2.93 2.12 -1.96
N TRP A 159 1.81 1.83 -1.30
CA TRP A 159 1.66 0.62 -0.48
C TRP A 159 1.76 -0.63 -1.35
N ALA A 160 1.17 -0.58 -2.55
CA ALA A 160 1.26 -1.65 -3.52
C ALA A 160 2.69 -1.82 -4.03
N TYR A 161 3.40 -0.74 -4.37
CA TYR A 161 4.78 -0.82 -4.86
C TYR A 161 5.69 -1.46 -3.83
N ASN A 162 5.54 -1.07 -2.56
CA ASN A 162 6.28 -1.65 -1.45
C ASN A 162 5.94 -3.15 -1.26
N GLY A 163 4.65 -3.51 -1.27
CA GLY A 163 4.20 -4.90 -1.19
C GLY A 163 4.69 -5.79 -2.33
N ILE A 164 4.71 -5.28 -3.57
CA ILE A 164 5.26 -5.98 -4.73
C ILE A 164 6.76 -6.19 -4.57
N GLY A 165 7.50 -5.15 -4.13
CA GLY A 165 8.92 -5.27 -3.85
C GLY A 165 9.22 -6.36 -2.82
N TYR A 166 8.45 -6.41 -1.74
CA TYR A 166 8.60 -7.44 -0.70
C TYR A 166 8.30 -8.84 -1.22
N ALA A 167 7.27 -9.00 -2.05
CA ALA A 167 6.94 -10.29 -2.65
C ALA A 167 8.04 -10.78 -3.62
N TYR A 168 8.65 -9.88 -4.39
CA TYR A 168 9.82 -10.24 -5.22
C TYR A 168 11.06 -10.56 -4.38
N GLU A 169 11.33 -9.82 -3.28
CA GLU A 169 12.41 -10.17 -2.35
C GLU A 169 12.22 -11.57 -1.75
N ALA A 170 11.00 -11.92 -1.35
CA ALA A 170 10.68 -13.24 -0.80
C ALA A 170 10.85 -14.37 -1.83
N LYS A 171 10.77 -14.04 -3.12
CA LYS A 171 11.11 -14.92 -4.24
C LYS A 171 12.60 -14.89 -4.63
N GLU A 172 13.42 -14.12 -3.91
CA GLU A 172 14.83 -13.85 -4.22
C GLU A 172 15.06 -13.18 -5.59
N ASP A 173 14.01 -12.64 -6.22
CA ASP A 173 14.14 -11.80 -7.41
C ASP A 173 14.41 -10.35 -6.99
N PHE A 174 15.61 -10.15 -6.47
CA PHE A 174 16.07 -8.85 -6.00
C PHE A 174 16.12 -7.80 -7.12
N SER A 175 16.19 -8.21 -8.40
CA SER A 175 16.20 -7.27 -9.52
C SER A 175 14.83 -6.60 -9.68
N GLU A 176 13.77 -7.40 -9.71
CA GLU A 176 12.41 -6.87 -9.77
C GLU A 176 12.04 -6.12 -8.49
N ALA A 177 12.46 -6.62 -7.32
CA ALA A 177 12.25 -5.90 -6.07
C ALA A 177 12.81 -4.47 -6.10
N ILE A 178 14.06 -4.30 -6.55
CA ILE A 178 14.69 -2.99 -6.72
C ILE A 178 13.88 -2.11 -7.69
N THR A 179 13.43 -2.65 -8.83
CA THR A 179 12.60 -1.91 -9.80
C THR A 179 11.33 -1.35 -9.15
N TRP A 180 10.67 -2.12 -8.29
CA TRP A 180 9.44 -1.67 -7.61
C TRP A 180 9.72 -0.69 -6.47
N TYR A 181 10.81 -0.86 -5.72
CA TYR A 181 11.22 0.14 -4.73
C TYR A 181 11.66 1.45 -5.39
N GLN A 182 12.31 1.40 -6.56
CA GLN A 182 12.70 2.60 -7.30
C GLN A 182 11.47 3.42 -7.73
N LYS A 183 10.33 2.79 -8.06
CA LYS A 183 9.07 3.50 -8.33
C LYS A 183 8.57 4.34 -7.15
N ILE A 184 8.94 4.00 -5.91
CA ILE A 184 8.62 4.80 -4.72
C ILE A 184 9.50 6.06 -4.67
N LEU A 185 10.78 5.92 -5.01
CA LEU A 185 11.73 7.03 -5.08
C LEU A 185 11.41 7.98 -6.24
N ASP A 186 10.98 7.44 -7.38
CA ASP A 186 10.59 8.19 -8.58
C ASP A 186 9.20 8.83 -8.47
N TYR A 187 8.47 8.57 -7.38
CA TYR A 187 7.14 9.12 -7.19
C TYR A 187 7.20 10.66 -7.10
N PRO A 188 6.38 11.42 -7.84
CA PRO A 188 6.56 12.87 -8.00
C PRO A 188 6.44 13.71 -6.73
N LYS A 189 5.82 13.16 -5.68
CA LYS A 189 5.62 13.83 -4.39
C LYS A 189 6.54 13.21 -3.36
N GLU A 190 7.06 14.06 -2.47
CA GLU A 190 7.68 13.61 -1.23
C GLU A 190 6.71 12.69 -0.49
N ASN A 191 7.22 11.56 -0.02
CA ASN A 191 6.39 10.54 0.60
C ASN A 191 7.15 9.80 1.70
N PRO A 192 6.44 9.33 2.75
CA PRO A 192 7.08 8.70 3.91
C PRO A 192 7.75 7.36 3.59
N TRP A 193 7.50 6.78 2.41
CA TRP A 193 8.03 5.48 2.00
C TRP A 193 9.42 5.57 1.37
N GLN A 194 9.88 6.77 0.99
CA GLN A 194 11.19 6.95 0.35
C GLN A 194 12.36 6.52 1.24
N GLN A 195 12.30 6.82 2.54
CA GLN A 195 13.31 6.38 3.52
C GLN A 195 13.44 4.85 3.52
N GLU A 196 12.31 4.15 3.60
CA GLU A 196 12.29 2.68 3.58
C GLU A 196 12.74 2.12 2.23
N ALA A 197 12.34 2.74 1.12
CA ALA A 197 12.73 2.32 -0.23
C ALA A 197 14.25 2.34 -0.44
N TYR A 198 14.96 3.38 0.02
CA TYR A 198 16.43 3.39 -0.04
C TYR A 198 17.04 2.22 0.72
N LEU A 199 16.54 1.92 1.93
CA LEU A 199 17.04 0.82 2.75
C LEU A 199 16.75 -0.55 2.12
N ASN A 200 15.56 -0.71 1.52
CA ASN A 200 15.16 -1.93 0.84
C ASN A 200 15.98 -2.16 -0.43
N ILE A 201 16.25 -1.12 -1.21
CA ILE A 201 17.13 -1.18 -2.40
C ILE A 201 18.55 -1.56 -1.97
N ALA A 202 19.09 -0.94 -0.92
CA ALA A 202 20.41 -1.28 -0.42
C ALA A 202 20.49 -2.73 0.06
N ARG A 203 19.47 -3.20 0.81
CA ARG A 203 19.34 -4.61 1.22
C ARG A 203 19.32 -5.56 0.03
N CYS A 204 18.55 -5.24 -1.02
CA CYS A 204 18.50 -6.04 -2.25
C CYS A 204 19.87 -6.09 -2.93
N TYR A 205 20.59 -4.96 -3.03
CA TYR A 205 21.94 -4.95 -3.61
C TYR A 205 22.94 -5.77 -2.80
N ARG A 206 22.87 -5.74 -1.45
CA ARG A 206 23.68 -6.62 -0.60
C ARG A 206 23.38 -8.11 -0.88
N LYS A 207 22.10 -8.48 -0.98
CA LYS A 207 21.68 -9.85 -1.31
C LYS A 207 22.11 -10.30 -2.71
N LYS A 208 22.36 -9.35 -3.62
CA LYS A 208 22.94 -9.59 -4.95
C LYS A 208 24.47 -9.54 -4.98
N GLU A 209 25.13 -9.44 -3.83
CA GLU A 209 26.59 -9.33 -3.71
C GLU A 209 27.15 -8.12 -4.50
N LYS A 210 26.44 -7.00 -4.47
CA LYS A 210 26.85 -5.72 -5.09
C LYS A 210 26.96 -4.61 -4.04
N PRO A 211 27.95 -4.70 -3.14
CA PRO A 211 28.06 -3.79 -1.99
C PRO A 211 28.26 -2.33 -2.39
N GLU A 212 28.86 -2.02 -3.55
CA GLU A 212 29.06 -0.65 -4.04
C GLU A 212 27.73 0.04 -4.37
N LEU A 213 26.80 -0.72 -4.95
CA LEU A 213 25.46 -0.23 -5.26
C LEU A 213 24.60 -0.11 -3.98
N ALA A 214 24.83 -0.98 -3.00
CA ALA A 214 24.19 -0.84 -1.68
C ALA A 214 24.65 0.44 -0.97
N VAL A 215 25.97 0.72 -0.97
CA VAL A 215 26.53 1.98 -0.46
C VAL A 215 25.92 3.18 -1.18
N SER A 216 25.80 3.14 -2.50
CA SER A 216 25.19 4.21 -3.30
C SER A 216 23.73 4.49 -2.87
N ALA A 217 22.95 3.45 -2.60
CA ALA A 217 21.57 3.60 -2.11
C ALA A 217 21.51 4.19 -0.70
N TYR A 218 22.41 3.77 0.20
CA TYR A 218 22.53 4.34 1.55
C TYR A 218 22.99 5.80 1.56
N GLU A 219 23.92 6.18 0.68
CA GLU A 219 24.30 7.58 0.48
C GLU A 219 23.13 8.41 -0.05
N GLY A 220 22.32 7.84 -0.94
CA GLY A 220 21.04 8.41 -1.38
C GLY A 220 20.10 8.69 -0.21
N TYR A 221 19.97 7.75 0.74
CA TYR A 221 19.22 7.96 1.97
C TYR A 221 19.79 9.15 2.77
N LEU A 222 21.08 9.17 3.07
CA LEU A 222 21.69 10.22 3.92
C LEU A 222 21.65 11.60 3.27
N LYS A 223 21.71 11.67 1.93
CA LYS A 223 21.60 12.92 1.18
C LYS A 223 20.22 13.54 1.32
N ASN A 224 19.16 12.73 1.24
CA ASN A 224 17.78 13.22 1.30
C ASN A 224 17.23 13.29 2.74
N TYR A 225 17.74 12.46 3.63
CA TYR A 225 17.30 12.32 5.02
C TYR A 225 18.48 12.33 6.01
N PRO A 226 19.25 13.44 6.06
CA PRO A 226 20.45 13.53 6.90
C PRO A 226 20.16 13.41 8.40
N THR A 227 18.93 13.73 8.82
CA THR A 227 18.43 13.57 10.19
C THR A 227 17.29 12.53 10.28
N GLY A 228 17.22 11.60 9.34
CA GLY A 228 16.24 10.52 9.36
C GLY A 228 16.47 9.57 10.53
N SER A 229 15.43 8.86 11.00
CA SER A 229 15.48 8.03 12.21
C SER A 229 16.55 6.93 12.17
N LYS A 230 16.95 6.51 10.97
CA LYS A 230 17.99 5.49 10.74
C LYS A 230 19.32 6.06 10.23
N ALA A 231 19.54 7.39 10.25
CA ALA A 231 20.75 7.99 9.69
C ALA A 231 22.05 7.43 10.30
N ASP A 232 22.13 7.36 11.63
CA ASP A 232 23.32 6.81 12.32
C ASP A 232 23.55 5.32 12.00
N GLU A 233 22.47 4.55 11.84
CA GLU A 233 22.54 3.15 11.44
C GLU A 233 23.05 3.02 10.00
N VAL A 234 22.51 3.81 9.08
CA VAL A 234 22.92 3.86 7.67
C VAL A 234 24.39 4.25 7.54
N GLN A 235 24.87 5.22 8.33
CA GLN A 235 26.28 5.61 8.30
C GLN A 235 27.21 4.49 8.75
N ARG A 236 26.85 3.71 9.78
CA ARG A 236 27.60 2.52 10.20
C ARG A 236 27.61 1.45 9.10
N LEU A 237 26.46 1.20 8.47
CA LEU A 237 26.34 0.23 7.37
C LEU A 237 27.20 0.61 6.15
N ILE A 238 27.29 1.89 5.83
CA ILE A 238 28.20 2.38 4.77
C ILE A 238 29.65 2.06 5.13
N GLN A 239 30.07 2.34 6.36
CA GLN A 239 31.44 2.09 6.80
C GLN A 239 31.79 0.60 6.76
N GLU A 240 30.91 -0.26 7.31
CA GLU A 240 31.06 -1.72 7.27
C GLU A 240 31.23 -2.25 5.84
N LEU A 241 30.37 -1.81 4.91
CA LEU A 241 30.44 -2.25 3.52
C LEU A 241 31.70 -1.75 2.79
N ARG A 242 32.18 -0.54 3.11
CA ARG A 242 33.42 -0.03 2.51
C ARG A 242 34.65 -0.81 2.97
N GLU A 243 34.70 -1.16 4.25
CA GLU A 243 35.75 -2.02 4.79
C GLU A 243 35.72 -3.42 4.17
N GLU A 244 34.52 -3.98 3.94
CA GLU A 244 34.33 -5.26 3.23
C GLU A 244 34.86 -5.19 1.78
N ILE A 245 34.54 -4.12 1.05
CA ILE A 245 35.03 -3.89 -0.32
C ILE A 245 36.56 -3.78 -0.33
N GLU A 246 37.13 -2.92 0.52
CA GLU A 246 38.58 -2.70 0.61
C GLU A 246 39.34 -3.97 1.05
N GLY A 247 38.76 -4.75 1.97
CA GLY A 247 39.30 -6.02 2.43
C GLY A 247 39.26 -7.12 1.37
N GLY A 248 38.20 -7.16 0.56
CA GLY A 248 38.04 -8.09 -0.57
C GLY A 248 38.93 -7.77 -1.77
N GLU A 249 39.33 -6.51 -1.94
CA GLU A 249 40.21 -6.07 -3.03
C GLU A 249 41.71 -6.24 -2.73
N ASN A 250 42.12 -6.73 -1.55
CA ASN A 250 43.53 -6.85 -1.19
C ASN A 250 44.28 -7.87 -2.09
N PRO A 251 45.15 -7.44 -3.04
CA PRO A 251 45.84 -8.34 -3.97
C PRO A 251 46.93 -9.19 -3.31
N ASN A 252 47.21 -8.96 -2.02
CA ASN A 252 48.29 -9.58 -1.27
C ASN A 252 47.80 -10.53 -0.16
N GLN A 253 46.50 -10.82 -0.05
CA GLN A 253 46.02 -11.89 0.84
C GLN A 253 46.06 -13.23 0.09
N PRO A 254 46.93 -14.18 0.47
CA PRO A 254 46.92 -15.50 -0.14
C PRO A 254 45.58 -16.20 0.18
N PRO A 255 45.04 -17.01 -0.77
CA PRO A 255 43.77 -17.69 -0.58
C PRO A 255 43.84 -18.53 0.71
N THR A 256 42.88 -18.31 1.61
CA THR A 256 42.70 -19.15 2.79
C THR A 256 42.28 -20.54 2.34
N LEU A 257 43.27 -21.43 2.19
CA LEU A 257 43.02 -22.85 1.99
C LEU A 257 42.34 -23.39 3.25
N PRO A 258 41.29 -24.22 3.11
CA PRO A 258 40.68 -24.87 4.26
C PRO A 258 41.71 -25.71 4.99
N GLU A 259 41.81 -25.55 6.32
CA GLU A 259 42.69 -26.35 7.17
C GLU A 259 42.36 -27.83 6.97
N VAL A 260 43.24 -28.53 6.25
CA VAL A 260 43.23 -29.99 6.22
C VAL A 260 43.67 -30.45 7.60
N GLU A 261 42.72 -30.89 8.41
CA GLU A 261 42.98 -31.60 9.67
C GLU A 261 43.82 -32.85 9.36
N ILE A 262 45.15 -32.73 9.48
CA ILE A 262 46.04 -33.89 9.44
C ILE A 262 45.86 -34.62 10.76
N ARG A 263 44.94 -35.57 10.77
CA ARG A 263 44.76 -36.52 11.86
C ARG A 263 46.00 -37.43 11.91
N GLU A 264 46.99 -37.06 12.73
CA GLU A 264 48.12 -37.92 13.05
C GLU A 264 47.61 -39.23 13.67
N ARG A 265 47.53 -40.30 12.87
CA ARG A 265 47.50 -41.66 13.40
C ARG A 265 48.91 -42.02 13.88
N ARG A 266 49.19 -41.70 15.15
CA ARG A 266 50.26 -42.38 15.90
C ARG A 266 49.92 -43.85 16.02
N GLY A 267 50.88 -44.68 15.63
CA GLY A 267 50.80 -46.13 15.64
C GLY A 267 50.71 -46.74 17.04
N GLY A 268 50.36 -48.02 17.02
CA GLY A 268 50.42 -48.95 18.14
C GLY A 268 50.41 -50.36 17.58
N ASP A 269 51.56 -50.83 17.10
CA ASP A 269 51.89 -52.24 17.08
C ASP A 269 52.21 -52.66 18.52
N GLN A 270 51.46 -53.62 19.06
CA GLN A 270 51.89 -54.77 19.86
C GLN A 270 50.70 -55.68 20.16
#